data_AF-I0URU1-F1
#
_entry.id   AF-I0URU1-F1
#
_cell.length_a   1.000
_cell.length_b   1.000
_cell.length_c   1.000
_cell.angle_alpha   90.00
_cell.angle_beta   90.00
_cell.angle_gamma   90.00
#
_symmetry.space_group_name_H-M   'P 1'
#
loop_
_entity.id
_entity.type
_entity.pdbx_description
1 polymer ?
#
loop_
_entity_poly.entity_id
_entity_poly.type
_entity_poly.pdbx_seq_one_letter_code
_entity_poly.pdbx_strand_id
1 'polypeptide(L)' 'MTHILSGTRITASEAEENQAFADAALALAGHHVTDPVLKDIVARAAHHDITADEAIAEIRRHVQRAS' A
#
# COMPACT_ATOMS: atom_id res chain seq x y z
N MET A 1 22.09 -7.08 7.35
CA MET A 1 22.69 -6.23 6.30
C MET A 1 21.98 -4.89 6.32
N THR A 2 22.61 -3.90 6.94
CA THR A 2 21.99 -2.59 7.24
C THR A 2 22.33 -1.61 6.13
N HIS A 3 21.43 -1.38 5.18
CA HIS A 3 21.66 -0.44 4.08
C HIS A 3 21.26 0.97 4.47
N ILE A 4 22.22 1.89 4.67
CA ILE A 4 21.93 3.29 5.02
C ILE A 4 21.63 4.18 3.79
N LEU A 5 20.37 4.62 3.65
CA LEU A 5 19.96 5.85 2.93
C LEU A 5 19.25 6.80 3.92
N SER A 6 19.54 8.10 3.85
CA SER A 6 18.77 9.17 4.50
C SER A 6 17.37 9.23 3.89
N GLY A 7 16.35 9.12 4.74
CA GLY A 7 14.96 8.90 4.36
C GLY A 7 14.47 7.66 5.11
N THR A 8 13.54 7.84 6.05
CA THR A 8 13.09 6.86 7.03
C THR A 8 12.91 5.47 6.41
N ARG A 9 13.81 4.54 6.70
CA ARG A 9 13.63 3.13 6.33
C ARG A 9 12.62 2.56 7.31
N ILE A 10 11.39 2.42 6.82
CA ILE A 10 10.29 1.80 7.56
C ILE A 10 10.58 0.29 7.56
N THR A 11 10.52 -0.31 8.74
CA THR A 11 10.65 -1.76 8.92
C THR A 11 9.40 -2.47 8.39
N ALA A 12 9.51 -3.77 8.08
CA ALA A 12 8.34 -4.55 7.66
C ALA A 12 7.20 -4.50 8.69
N SER A 13 7.54 -4.50 9.98
CA SER A 13 6.58 -4.35 11.09
C SER A 13 5.83 -3.03 11.04
N GLU A 14 6.54 -1.91 10.81
CA GLU A 14 5.91 -0.59 10.72
C GLU A 14 5.08 -0.46 9.42
N ALA A 15 5.47 -1.12 8.34
CA ALA A 15 4.69 -1.15 7.10
C ALA A 15 3.35 -1.89 7.29
N GLU A 16 3.37 -3.04 8.00
CA GLU A 16 2.17 -3.77 8.40
C GLU A 16 1.26 -2.96 9.33
N GLU A 17 1.84 -2.26 10.31
CA GLU A 17 1.08 -1.38 11.22
C GLU A 17 0.43 -0.20 10.47
N ASN A 18 1.16 0.43 9.56
CA ASN A 18 0.64 1.51 8.72
C ASN A 18 -0.49 1.03 7.81
N GLN A 19 -0.38 -0.17 7.26
CA GLN A 19 -1.43 -0.79 6.45
C GLN A 19 -2.67 -1.12 7.28
N ALA A 20 -2.49 -1.70 8.47
CA ALA A 20 -3.59 -1.99 9.39
C ALA A 20 -4.31 -0.71 9.85
N PHE A 21 -3.56 0.38 10.08
CA PHE A 21 -4.13 1.69 10.39
C PHE A 21 -4.95 2.25 9.23
N ALA A 22 -4.43 2.18 8.00
CA ALA A 22 -5.14 2.62 6.81
C ALA A 22 -6.45 1.83 6.60
N ASP A 23 -6.40 0.51 6.76
CA ASP A 23 -7.58 -0.36 6.67
C ASP A 23 -8.61 -0.02 7.76
N ALA A 24 -8.18 0.23 8.99
CA ALA A 24 -9.07 0.63 10.08
C ALA A 24 -9.71 2.00 9.84
N ALA A 25 -8.96 2.96 9.30
CA ALA A 25 -9.48 4.28 8.94
C ALA A 25 -10.53 4.21 7.82
N LEU A 26 -10.28 3.37 6.80
CA LEU A 26 -11.24 3.10 5.75
C LEU A 26 -12.51 2.43 6.31
N ALA A 27 -12.35 1.41 7.16
CA ALA A 27 -13.46 0.71 7.79
C ALA A 27 -14.29 1.63 8.69
N LEU A 28 -13.65 2.53 9.44
CA LEU A 28 -14.32 3.55 10.23
C LEU A 28 -15.19 4.48 9.37
N ALA A 29 -14.73 4.78 8.15
CA ALA A 29 -15.50 5.54 7.17
C ALA A 29 -16.55 4.68 6.44
N GLY A 30 -16.74 3.41 6.80
CA GLY A 30 -17.64 2.47 6.15
C GLY A 30 -17.15 1.93 4.79
N HIS A 31 -15.87 2.13 4.47
CA HIS A 31 -15.26 1.69 3.22
C HIS A 31 -14.39 0.46 3.47
N HIS A 32 -14.58 -0.59 2.66
CA HIS A 32 -13.74 -1.79 2.71
C HIS A 32 -13.12 -2.04 1.33
N VAL A 33 -11.80 -2.12 1.28
CA VAL A 33 -11.08 -2.56 0.08
C VAL A 33 -11.12 -4.09 0.05
N THR A 34 -11.96 -4.65 -0.81
CA THR A 34 -12.12 -6.11 -0.97
C THR A 34 -11.40 -6.65 -2.20
N ASP A 35 -11.00 -5.77 -3.13
CA ASP A 35 -10.33 -6.16 -4.36
C ASP A 35 -8.94 -6.76 -4.06
N PRO A 36 -8.69 -8.04 -4.40
CA PRO A 36 -7.42 -8.70 -4.14
C PRO A 36 -6.25 -8.07 -4.92
N VAL A 37 -6.49 -7.49 -6.09
CA VAL A 37 -5.46 -6.83 -6.89
C VAL A 37 -5.02 -5.53 -6.23
N LEU A 38 -5.97 -4.77 -5.67
CA LEU A 38 -5.63 -3.54 -4.94
C LEU A 38 -4.80 -3.86 -3.69
N LYS A 39 -5.13 -4.94 -2.97
CA LYS A 39 -4.36 -5.39 -1.81
C LYS A 39 -2.93 -5.79 -2.17
N ASP A 40 -2.74 -6.48 -3.29
CA ASP A 40 -1.41 -6.87 -3.77
C ASP A 40 -0.55 -5.65 -4.14
N ILE A 41 -1.13 -4.66 -4.84
CA ILE A 41 -0.41 -3.42 -5.20
C ILE A 41 0.01 -2.65 -3.94
N VAL A 42 -0.87 -2.54 -2.93
CA VAL A 42 -0.55 -1.87 -1.66
C VAL A 42 0.55 -2.62 -0.90
N ALA A 43 0.50 -3.96 -0.86
CA ALA A 43 1.54 -4.77 -0.23
C ALA A 43 2.92 -4.57 -0.90
N ARG A 44 2.97 -4.56 -2.24
CA ARG A 44 4.20 -4.29 -3.00
C ARG A 44 4.77 -2.89 -2.71
N ALA A 45 3.90 -1.90 -2.55
CA ALA A 45 4.32 -0.55 -2.17
C ALA A 45 4.87 -0.51 -0.72
N ALA A 46 4.24 -1.25 0.19
CA ALA A 46 4.67 -1.38 1.59
C ALA A 46 6.04 -2.09 1.72
N HIS A 47 6.34 -3.04 0.84
CA HIS A 47 7.64 -3.72 0.77
C HIS A 47 8.72 -2.96 -0.02
N HIS A 48 8.41 -1.77 -0.55
CA HIS A 48 9.28 -1.00 -1.44
C HIS A 48 9.66 -1.71 -2.76
N ASP A 49 8.87 -2.71 -3.19
CA ASP A 49 9.02 -3.33 -4.51
C ASP A 49 8.60 -2.37 -5.63
N ILE A 50 7.69 -1.45 -5.31
CA ILE A 50 7.28 -0.33 -6.17
C ILE A 50 7.21 0.96 -5.36
N THR A 51 7.34 2.09 -6.03
CA THR A 51 7.12 3.41 -5.43
C THR A 51 5.63 3.66 -5.20
N ALA A 52 5.32 4.58 -4.29
CA ALA A 52 3.93 5.00 -4.04
C ALA A 52 3.26 5.57 -5.31
N ASP A 53 4.00 6.31 -6.13
CA ASP A 53 3.48 6.88 -7.38
C ASP A 53 3.14 5.78 -8.41
N GLU A 54 3.98 4.75 -8.52
CA GLU A 54 3.72 3.58 -9.35
C GLU A 54 2.50 2.80 -8.87
N ALA A 55 2.38 2.61 -7.55
CA ALA A 55 1.21 1.96 -6.95
C ALA A 55 -0.09 2.72 -7.27
N ILE A 56 -0.10 4.05 -7.12
CA ILE A 56 -1.26 4.88 -7.45
C ILE A 56 -1.61 4.79 -8.94
N ALA A 57 -0.61 4.84 -9.83
CA ALA A 57 -0.83 4.71 -11.26
C ALA A 57 -1.41 3.34 -11.63
N GLU A 58 -0.95 2.28 -10.97
CA GLU A 58 -1.39 0.91 -11.19
C GLU A 58 -2.81 0.66 -10.68
N ILE A 59 -3.13 1.13 -9.47
CA ILE A 59 -4.49 1.14 -8.90
C ILE A 59 -5.46 1.88 -9.82
N ARG A 60 -5.09 3.07 -10.29
CA ARG A 60 -5.92 3.87 -11.20
C ARG A 60 -6.22 3.13 -12.50
N ARG A 61 -5.22 2.50 -13.11
CA ARG A 61 -5.39 1.70 -14.33
C ARG A 61 -6.33 0.51 -14.09
N HIS A 62 -6.21 -0.16 -12.94
CA HIS A 62 -7.04 -1.31 -12.59
C HIS A 62 -8.51 -0.92 -12.43
N VAL A 63 -8.79 0.12 -11.63
CA VAL A 63 -10.15 0.63 -11.40
C VAL A 63 -10.82 1.11 -12.69
N GLN A 64 -10.06 1.78 -13.57
CA GLN A 64 -10.58 2.26 -14.86
C GLN A 64 -10.87 1.14 -15.87
N ARG A 65 -10.20 -0.01 -15.76
CA ARG A 65 -10.48 -1.17 -16.62
C ARG A 65 -11.63 -2.03 -16.12
N ALA A 66 -11.91 -1.99 -14.83
CA ALA A 66 -13.01 -2.73 -14.21
C ALA A 66 -14.37 -1.99 -14.28
N SER A 67 -14.39 -0.76 -14.80
CA SER A 67 -15.58 0.10 -14.97
C SER A 67 -16.20 0.00 -16.36
#